data_AF-A0A0F9L1C9-F1
#
_entry.id   AF-A0A0F9L1C9-F1
#
_cell.length_a   1.000
_cell.length_b   1.000
_cell.length_c   1.000
_cell.angle_alpha   90.00
_cell.angle_beta   90.00
_cell.angle_gamma   90.00
#
_symmetry.space_group_name_H-M   'P 1'
#
loop_
_entity.id
_entity.type
_entity.pdbx_description
1 polymer ?
#
loop_
_entity_poly.entity_id
_entity_poly.type
_entity_poly.pdbx_seq_one_letter_code
_entity_poly.pdbx_strand_id
1 'polypeptide(L)' 'MDEFTSAHLVAWISQTVVGLDEQVKTHEAICTLLHDHPDLVGTQSWPEIRHLATRESLTDRYEGG' A
#
# COMPACT_ATOMS: atom_id res chain seq x y z
N MET A 1 7.17 -6.47 -8.02
CA MET A 1 6.60 -7.32 -6.96
C MET A 1 6.41 -8.72 -7.53
N ASP A 2 6.83 -9.76 -6.81
CA ASP A 2 6.60 -11.15 -7.21
C ASP A 2 5.14 -11.58 -6.97
N GLU A 3 4.74 -12.68 -7.62
CA GLU A 3 3.37 -13.20 -7.57
C GLU A 3 2.93 -13.58 -6.14
N PHE A 4 3.84 -14.14 -5.33
CA PHE A 4 3.54 -14.58 -3.97
C PHE A 4 3.26 -13.38 -3.05
N THR A 5 4.06 -12.33 -3.16
CA THR A 5 3.87 -11.07 -2.43
C THR A 5 2.58 -10.38 -2.85
N SER A 6 2.26 -10.34 -4.14
CA SER A 6 1.02 -9.76 -4.64
C SER A 6 -0.22 -10.50 -4.15
N ALA A 7 -0.20 -11.84 -4.13
CA ALA A 7 -1.30 -12.65 -3.62
C ALA A 7 -1.53 -12.43 -2.10
N HIS A 8 -0.45 -12.31 -1.33
CA HIS A 8 -0.53 -12.00 0.10
C HIS A 8 -1.12 -10.62 0.36
N LEU A 9 -0.72 -9.61 -0.42
CA LEU A 9 -1.29 -8.27 -0.31
C LEU A 9 -2.79 -8.28 -0.56
N VAL A 10 -3.24 -8.89 -1.64
CA VAL A 10 -4.67 -8.99 -2.00
C VAL A 10 -5.46 -9.73 -0.91
N ALA A 11 -4.94 -10.85 -0.41
CA ALA A 11 -5.57 -11.62 0.66
C ALA A 11 -5.69 -10.79 1.96
N TRP A 12 -4.65 -10.06 2.33
CA TRP A 12 -4.65 -9.20 3.51
C TRP A 12 -5.62 -8.03 3.37
N ILE A 13 -5.65 -7.34 2.23
CA ILE A 13 -6.57 -6.23 1.96
C ILE A 13 -8.02 -6.72 2.05
N SER A 14 -8.33 -7.85 1.43
CA SER A 14 -9.68 -8.42 1.43
C SER A 14 -10.19 -8.74 2.85
N GLN A 15 -9.29 -9.15 3.75
CA GLN A 15 -9.61 -9.47 5.14
C GLN A 15 -9.66 -8.24 6.06
N THR A 16 -8.92 -7.18 5.74
CA THR A 16 -8.66 -6.08 6.69
C THR A 16 -9.37 -4.79 6.32
N VAL A 17 -9.63 -4.55 5.03
CA VAL A 17 -10.22 -3.31 4.53
C VAL A 17 -11.67 -3.59 4.12
N VAL A 18 -12.61 -2.86 4.72
CA VAL A 18 -14.03 -3.00 4.44
C VAL A 18 -14.43 -2.09 3.28
N GLY A 19 -15.08 -2.66 2.27
CA GLY A 19 -15.59 -1.93 1.11
C GLY A 19 -14.66 -2.02 -0.11
N LEU A 20 -15.24 -2.35 -1.27
CA LEU A 20 -14.47 -2.63 -2.49
C LEU A 20 -13.66 -1.42 -2.96
N ASP A 21 -14.23 -0.22 -2.95
CA ASP A 21 -13.53 1.01 -3.32
C ASP A 21 -12.30 1.27 -2.46
N GLU A 22 -12.41 1.04 -1.15
CA GLU A 22 -11.30 1.26 -0.21
C GLU A 22 -10.23 0.19 -0.35
N GLN A 23 -10.62 -1.05 -0.68
CA GLN A 23 -9.69 -2.13 -1.02
C GLN A 23 -8.88 -1.78 -2.28
N VAL A 24 -9.53 -1.29 -3.33
CA VAL A 24 -8.85 -0.86 -4.57
C VAL A 24 -7.88 0.28 -4.29
N LYS A 25 -8.32 1.33 -3.58
CA LYS A 25 -7.46 2.47 -3.22
C LYS A 25 -6.27 2.05 -2.36
N THR A 26 -6.50 1.18 -1.39
CA THR A 26 -5.43 0.65 -0.54
C THR A 26 -4.44 -0.17 -1.36
N HIS A 27 -4.92 -0.99 -2.29
CA HIS A 27 -4.08 -1.80 -3.16
C HIS A 27 -3.21 -0.92 -4.07
N GLU A 28 -3.81 0.07 -4.73
CA GLU A 28 -3.08 1.02 -5.59
C GLU A 28 -2.03 1.80 -4.81
N ALA A 29 -2.40 2.37 -3.65
CA ALA A 29 -1.48 3.15 -2.83
C ALA A 29 -0.28 2.33 -2.36
N ILE A 30 -0.51 1.09 -1.91
CA ILE A 30 0.57 0.18 -1.51
C ILE A 30 1.41 -0.23 -2.72
N CYS A 31 0.81 -0.54 -3.86
CA CYS A 31 1.55 -0.88 -5.08
C CYS A 31 2.46 0.26 -5.53
N THR A 32 1.98 1.51 -5.51
CA THR A 32 2.80 2.69 -5.82
C THR A 32 3.95 2.81 -4.84
N LEU A 33 3.68 2.76 -3.53
CA LEU A 33 4.74 2.86 -2.53
C LEU A 33 5.80 1.76 -2.68
N LEU A 34 5.38 0.52 -2.93
CA LEU A 34 6.29 -0.61 -3.12
C LEU A 34 7.05 -0.55 -4.45
N HIS A 35 6.55 0.20 -5.43
CA HIS A 35 7.29 0.48 -6.66
C HIS A 35 8.48 1.39 -6.37
N ASP A 36 8.26 2.45 -5.59
CA ASP A 36 9.30 3.42 -5.22
C ASP A 36 10.25 2.87 -4.14
N HIS A 37 9.73 2.06 -3.23
CA HIS A 37 10.44 1.50 -2.08
C HIS A 37 10.23 -0.03 -1.96
N PRO A 38 10.84 -0.84 -2.85
CA PRO A 38 10.67 -2.29 -2.87
C PRO A 38 11.22 -2.99 -1.62
N ASP A 39 12.12 -2.35 -0.87
CA ASP A 39 12.71 -2.86 0.37
C ASP A 39 11.70 -2.93 1.53
N LEU A 40 10.58 -2.21 1.44
CA LEU A 40 9.53 -2.22 2.47
C LEU A 40 8.88 -3.59 2.64
N VAL A 41 8.78 -4.40 1.58
CA VAL A 41 8.20 -5.76 1.64
C VAL A 41 8.94 -6.65 2.65
N GLY A 42 10.26 -6.47 2.77
CA GLY A 42 11.10 -7.29 3.65
C GLY A 42 11.32 -6.68 5.04
N THR A 43 10.93 -5.43 5.26
CA THR A 43 11.28 -4.66 6.46
C THR A 43 10.06 -4.18 7.26
N GLN A 44 8.88 -4.13 6.64
CA GLN A 44 7.65 -3.61 7.23
C GLN A 44 6.49 -4.60 7.06
N SER A 45 5.54 -4.57 7.98
CA SER A 45 4.29 -5.32 7.85
C SER A 45 3.28 -4.61 6.94
N TRP A 46 2.30 -5.33 6.37
CA TRP A 46 1.27 -4.72 5.51
C TRP A 46 0.50 -3.54 6.15
N PRO A 47 0.13 -3.58 7.45
CA PRO A 47 -0.46 -2.43 8.13
C PRO A 47 0.45 -1.19 8.14
N GLU A 48 1.75 -1.37 8.36
CA GLU A 48 2.73 -0.28 8.35
C GLU A 48 2.93 0.29 6.95
N ILE A 49 3.05 -0.57 5.94
CA ILE A 49 3.16 -0.17 4.53
C ILE A 49 1.91 0.61 4.10
N ARG A 50 0.71 0.20 4.53
CA ARG A 50 -0.53 0.97 4.30
C ARG A 50 -0.48 2.35 4.95
N HIS A 51 0.00 2.43 6.20
CA HIS A 51 0.12 3.70 6.90
C HIS A 51 1.13 4.64 6.23
N LEU A 52 2.25 4.10 5.72
CA LEU A 52 3.21 4.85 4.92
C LEU A 52 2.60 5.31 3.60
N ALA A 53 1.91 4.42 2.88
CA ALA A 53 1.32 4.74 1.57
C ALA A 53 0.25 5.83 1.66
N THR A 54 -0.51 5.84 2.76
CA THR A 54 -1.49 6.90 3.06
C THR A 54 -0.83 8.21 3.49
N ARG A 55 0.32 8.18 4.17
CA ARG A 55 1.09 9.39 4.52
C ARG A 55 1.80 10.01 3.32
N GLU A 56 2.40 9.19 2.46
CA GLU A 56 3.07 9.59 1.22
C GLU A 56 2.05 10.19 0.24
N SER A 57 0.89 9.57 0.10
CA SER A 57 -0.24 10.13 -0.67
C SER A 57 -0.74 11.49 -0.14
N LEU A 58 -0.48 11.81 1.13
CA LEU A 58 -0.81 13.12 1.71
C LEU A 58 0.33 14.14 1.55
N THR A 59 1.58 13.69 1.42
CA THR A 59 2.74 14.58 1.29
C THR A 59 2.92 15.05 -0.15
N ASP A 60 2.63 14.20 -1.14
CA ASP A 60 2.69 14.56 -2.57
C ASP A 60 1.66 15.64 -2.97
N ARG A 61 0.58 15.81 -2.20
CA ARG A 61 -0.44 16.85 -2.43
C ARG A 61 -0.17 18.20 -1.75
N TYR A 62 0.84 18.32 -0.89
CA TYR A 62 1.08 19.53 -0.10
C TYR A 62 2.39 20.27 -0.44
N GLU A 63 3.25 19.74 -1.32
CA GLU A 63 4.48 20.42 -1.79
C GLU A 63 4.26 21.14 -3.14
N GLY A 64 3.15 21.87 -3.27
CA GLY A 64 2.80 22.65 -4.47
C GLY A 64 2.29 24.06 -4.16
N GLY A 65 2.85 24.70 -3.12
CA GLY A 65 2.55 26.07 -2.70
C GLY A 65 3.61 27.08 -3.16
#